data_AF-A0A0C9UWH5-F1
#
_entry.id   AF-A0A0C9UWH5-F1
#
_cell.length_a   1.000
_cell.length_b   1.000
_cell.length_c   1.000
_cell.angle_alpha   90.00
_cell.angle_beta   90.00
_cell.angle_gamma   90.00
#
_symmetry.space_group_name_H-M   'P 1'
#
loop_
_entity.id
_entity.type
_entity.pdbx_description
1 polymer ?
#
loop_
_entity_poly.entity_id
_entity_poly.type
_entity_poly.pdbx_seq_one_letter_code
_entity_poly.pdbx_strand_id
1 'polypeptide(L)'
;GFGMDNSLAIQLTYSTMLVDGNPLTNLMSIGGKSPLTGPDPPKPAIVGGVDTHAVLEAPGSNVLSIGDFFFGDNHSFNQTLFNELVAFSNQFGGGNYNLTVATEYRFHRIQQSIAENPTFSFISPRILTAYGEAAFTFIFFVDGRKADGQLSMEDALGFFRDGRMPDDFHRADGSKTSNLVDNSVDAIFAAHPVQPGGNNGTVNSYTLDPNSARINDTCKGYTDFVNVTVRSLYPNPQGALRNNLNKNLDLFFLHVAGQCSQVFPYGQ
;
A
#
# COMPACT_ATOMS: atom_id res chain seq x y z
N GLY A 1 -11.51 -5.57 -13.57
CA GLY A 1 -11.50 -6.58 -12.50
C GLY A 1 -12.45 -6.21 -11.39
N PHE A 2 -12.08 -5.24 -10.55
CA PHE A 2 -12.71 -5.01 -9.25
C PHE A 2 -13.62 -3.76 -9.13
N GLY A 3 -13.83 -3.00 -10.20
CA GLY A 3 -14.66 -1.79 -10.15
C GLY A 3 -13.97 -0.59 -9.46
N MET A 4 -12.65 -0.58 -9.38
CA MET A 4 -11.84 0.55 -8.89
C MET A 4 -12.02 1.78 -9.78
N ASP A 5 -12.17 2.95 -9.17
CA ASP A 5 -12.26 4.21 -9.90
C ASP A 5 -10.94 4.64 -10.52
N ASN A 6 -11.04 5.56 -11.48
CA ASN A 6 -9.89 5.98 -12.27
C ASN A 6 -8.86 6.75 -11.44
N SER A 7 -9.30 7.58 -10.49
CA SER A 7 -8.39 8.36 -9.64
C SER A 7 -7.52 7.46 -8.77
N LEU A 8 -8.13 6.48 -8.08
CA LEU A 8 -7.39 5.51 -7.26
C LEU A 8 -6.49 4.62 -8.12
N ALA A 9 -6.96 4.19 -9.29
CA ALA A 9 -6.15 3.40 -10.20
C ALA A 9 -4.90 4.16 -10.69
N ILE A 10 -5.04 5.46 -11.01
CA ILE A 10 -3.91 6.34 -11.35
C ILE A 10 -2.95 6.45 -10.17
N GLN A 11 -3.46 6.75 -8.98
CA GLN A 11 -2.64 6.88 -7.77
C GLN A 11 -1.78 5.63 -7.55
N LEU A 12 -2.39 4.44 -7.52
CA LEU A 12 -1.70 3.19 -7.24
C LEU A 12 -0.74 2.78 -8.36
N THR A 13 -1.15 2.96 -9.63
CA THR A 13 -0.34 2.53 -10.77
C THR A 13 0.90 3.40 -10.94
N TYR A 14 0.76 4.72 -10.84
CA TYR A 14 1.90 5.61 -11.05
C TYR A 14 2.79 5.72 -9.81
N SER A 15 2.25 5.57 -8.59
CA SER A 15 3.11 5.46 -7.41
C SER A 15 4.01 4.23 -7.49
N THR A 16 3.45 3.06 -7.82
CA THR A 16 4.21 1.80 -7.98
C THR A 16 5.18 1.86 -9.17
N MET A 17 4.75 2.36 -10.34
CA MET A 17 5.63 2.50 -11.51
C MET A 17 6.84 3.41 -11.23
N LEU A 18 6.64 4.49 -10.47
CA LEU A 18 7.70 5.45 -10.15
C LEU A 18 8.78 4.87 -9.23
N VAL A 19 8.46 3.84 -8.44
CA VAL A 19 9.36 3.38 -7.37
C VAL A 19 9.84 1.94 -7.54
N ASP A 20 9.01 1.08 -8.13
CA ASP A 20 9.28 -0.35 -8.30
C ASP A 20 9.28 -0.78 -9.78
N GLY A 21 8.66 0.01 -10.66
CA GLY A 21 8.64 -0.21 -12.10
C GLY A 21 9.89 0.30 -12.82
N ASN A 22 9.98 -0.01 -14.12
CA ASN A 22 11.04 0.49 -15.01
C ASN A 22 10.50 1.63 -15.89
N PRO A 23 10.83 2.91 -15.62
CA PRO A 23 10.33 4.02 -16.42
C PRO A 23 10.86 4.05 -17.85
N LEU A 24 11.95 3.34 -18.16
CA LEU A 24 12.52 3.30 -19.52
C LEU A 24 11.73 2.38 -20.44
N THR A 25 11.29 1.24 -19.92
CA THR A 25 10.55 0.22 -20.69
C THR A 25 9.05 0.28 -20.46
N ASN A 26 8.60 1.04 -19.46
CA ASN A 26 7.20 1.13 -19.03
C ASN A 26 6.63 -0.24 -18.61
N LEU A 27 7.47 -1.04 -17.93
CA LEU A 27 7.12 -2.37 -17.43
C LEU A 27 7.33 -2.43 -15.92
N MET A 28 6.45 -3.16 -15.22
CA MET A 28 6.50 -3.37 -13.79
C MET A 28 6.19 -4.83 -13.46
N SER A 29 6.96 -5.41 -12.54
CA SER A 29 6.65 -6.73 -11.97
C SER A 29 5.68 -6.56 -10.82
N ILE A 30 4.61 -7.36 -10.80
CA ILE A 30 3.65 -7.43 -9.67
C ILE A 30 4.11 -8.38 -8.55
N GLY A 31 5.32 -8.93 -8.68
CA GLY A 31 6.04 -9.66 -7.65
C GLY A 31 7.48 -9.15 -7.59
N GLY A 32 8.46 -10.04 -7.37
CA GLY A 32 9.86 -9.67 -7.25
C GLY A 32 10.56 -9.23 -8.55
N LYS A 33 11.84 -8.86 -8.38
CA LYS A 33 12.68 -8.31 -9.46
C LYS A 33 12.78 -9.31 -10.61
N SER A 34 12.55 -8.82 -11.82
CA SER A 34 12.56 -9.66 -13.01
C SER A 34 13.31 -8.99 -14.16
N PRO A 35 14.20 -9.70 -14.89
CA PRO A 35 14.84 -9.16 -16.09
C PRO A 35 13.84 -8.86 -17.22
N LEU A 36 12.59 -9.33 -17.11
CA LEU A 36 11.52 -9.05 -18.07
C LEU A 36 11.09 -7.57 -18.05
N THR A 37 11.42 -6.81 -17.00
CA THR A 37 11.21 -5.34 -16.99
C THR A 37 12.31 -4.59 -17.77
N GLY A 38 13.31 -5.30 -18.30
CA GLY A 38 14.38 -4.74 -19.15
C GLY A 38 15.58 -4.21 -18.37
N PRO A 39 16.52 -3.52 -19.04
CA PRO A 39 17.73 -3.01 -18.41
C PRO A 39 17.43 -2.00 -17.30
N ASP A 40 18.09 -2.16 -16.16
CA ASP A 40 17.90 -1.28 -15.01
C ASP A 40 18.42 0.14 -15.29
N PRO A 41 17.73 1.18 -14.78
CA PRO A 41 18.28 2.52 -14.71
C PRO A 41 19.50 2.57 -13.78
N PRO A 42 20.30 3.66 -13.83
CA PRO A 42 21.40 3.84 -12.90
C PRO A 42 20.94 3.81 -11.44
N LYS A 43 21.79 3.26 -10.57
CA LYS A 43 21.61 3.31 -9.11
C LYS A 43 21.41 4.77 -8.64
N PRO A 44 20.64 4.99 -7.56
CA PRO A 44 20.13 4.01 -6.59
C PRO A 44 18.80 3.34 -6.94
N ALA A 45 18.17 3.66 -8.07
CA ALA A 45 16.95 2.99 -8.50
C ALA A 45 17.12 1.46 -8.59
N ILE A 46 16.11 0.73 -8.11
CA ILE A 46 16.19 -0.73 -7.93
C ILE A 46 15.40 -1.47 -9.01
N VAL A 47 14.22 -0.96 -9.39
CA VAL A 47 13.30 -1.63 -10.34
C VAL A 47 13.08 -3.08 -9.92
N GLY A 48 12.66 -3.27 -8.67
CA GLY A 48 12.60 -4.59 -8.08
C GLY A 48 11.20 -5.20 -8.09
N GLY A 49 10.20 -4.53 -8.66
CA GLY A 49 8.81 -4.98 -8.57
C GLY A 49 8.22 -4.82 -7.17
N VAL A 50 6.94 -5.14 -7.02
CA VAL A 50 6.15 -4.83 -5.81
C VAL A 50 6.68 -5.54 -4.56
N ASP A 51 7.36 -6.70 -4.67
CA ASP A 51 7.97 -7.36 -3.50
C ASP A 51 9.15 -6.55 -2.90
N THR A 52 9.60 -5.48 -3.59
CA THR A 52 10.77 -4.72 -3.18
C THR A 52 10.54 -3.97 -1.89
N HIS A 53 11.33 -4.39 -0.92
CA HIS A 53 11.39 -3.78 0.39
C HIS A 53 12.21 -2.48 0.41
N ALA A 54 11.77 -1.48 -0.34
CA ALA A 54 12.44 -0.18 -0.36
C ALA A 54 11.49 1.01 -0.36
N VAL A 55 10.26 0.85 -0.87
CA VAL A 55 9.44 2.04 -1.17
C VAL A 55 7.96 1.94 -0.82
N LEU A 56 7.21 0.96 -1.36
CA LEU A 56 5.79 0.78 -1.03
C LEU A 56 5.56 -0.26 0.06
N GLU A 57 6.31 -1.37 0.01
CA GLU A 57 6.27 -2.39 1.07
C GLU A 57 7.00 -1.96 2.35
N ALA A 58 7.90 -0.97 2.27
CA ALA A 58 8.67 -0.28 3.31
C ALA A 58 9.33 -1.12 4.44
N PRO A 59 10.56 -0.78 4.88
CA PRO A 59 11.26 -1.36 6.04
C PRO A 59 10.36 -1.82 7.20
N GLY A 60 10.18 -3.14 7.32
CA GLY A 60 9.52 -3.78 8.46
C GLY A 60 7.99 -3.66 8.59
N SER A 61 7.21 -3.25 7.59
CA SER A 61 5.75 -3.16 7.75
C SER A 61 4.98 -4.34 7.14
N ASN A 62 3.99 -4.84 7.88
CA ASN A 62 3.11 -5.94 7.44
C ASN A 62 1.90 -5.50 6.61
N VAL A 63 1.52 -6.39 5.70
CA VAL A 63 0.17 -6.49 5.12
C VAL A 63 -0.60 -7.55 5.92
N LEU A 64 -1.94 -7.49 5.94
CA LEU A 64 -2.81 -8.31 6.79
C LEU A 64 -2.35 -9.78 6.96
N SER A 65 -2.05 -10.49 5.86
CA SER A 65 -1.63 -11.90 5.88
C SER A 65 -0.17 -12.13 5.45
N ILE A 66 0.67 -11.10 5.47
CA ILE A 66 2.06 -11.13 5.00
C ILE A 66 2.99 -10.71 6.14
N GLY A 67 4.12 -11.41 6.26
CA GLY A 67 5.13 -11.15 7.29
C GLY A 67 5.89 -9.85 7.07
N ASP A 68 6.47 -9.30 8.13
CA ASP A 68 7.45 -8.22 8.00
C ASP A 68 8.72 -8.78 7.35
N PHE A 69 9.32 -8.05 6.40
CA PHE A 69 10.59 -8.45 5.76
C PHE A 69 11.72 -8.77 6.73
N PHE A 70 11.73 -8.15 7.92
CA PHE A 70 12.70 -8.47 8.97
C PHE A 70 12.74 -9.98 9.29
N PHE A 71 11.62 -10.68 9.13
CA PHE A 71 11.50 -12.12 9.34
C PHE A 71 11.84 -12.95 8.09
N GLY A 72 12.25 -12.32 6.98
CA GLY A 72 12.83 -12.96 5.79
C GLY A 72 11.90 -13.12 4.59
N ASP A 73 10.58 -13.01 4.76
CA ASP A 73 9.60 -13.13 3.68
C ASP A 73 8.46 -12.10 3.85
N ASN A 74 8.34 -11.21 2.87
CA ASN A 74 7.41 -10.09 2.82
C ASN A 74 6.44 -10.15 1.63
N HIS A 75 6.27 -11.31 1.00
CA HIS A 75 5.43 -11.42 -0.19
C HIS A 75 4.62 -12.72 -0.22
N SER A 76 5.11 -13.80 0.41
CA SER A 76 4.35 -15.04 0.48
C SER A 76 3.18 -14.94 1.46
N PHE A 77 2.10 -15.64 1.11
CA PHE A 77 0.99 -15.87 2.03
C PHE A 77 1.47 -16.57 3.32
N ASN A 78 1.16 -15.98 4.47
CA ASN A 78 1.48 -16.55 5.78
C ASN A 78 0.21 -17.11 6.44
N GLN A 79 0.13 -18.44 6.52
CA GLN A 79 -1.02 -19.15 7.11
C GLN A 79 -1.25 -18.79 8.59
N THR A 80 -0.19 -18.53 9.36
CA THR A 80 -0.32 -18.14 10.78
C THR A 80 -1.01 -16.79 10.90
N LEU A 81 -0.55 -15.79 10.14
CA LEU A 81 -1.17 -14.47 10.13
C LEU A 81 -2.61 -14.53 9.60
N PHE A 82 -2.87 -15.33 8.57
CA PHE A 82 -4.24 -15.53 8.10
C PHE A 82 -5.14 -16.20 9.14
N ASN A 83 -4.62 -17.15 9.94
CA ASN A 83 -5.39 -17.75 11.04
C ASN A 83 -5.71 -16.72 12.14
N GLU A 84 -4.80 -15.77 12.41
CA GLU A 84 -5.08 -14.65 13.31
C GLU A 84 -6.18 -13.74 12.74
N LEU A 85 -6.12 -13.42 11.44
CA LEU A 85 -7.17 -12.67 10.75
C LEU A 85 -8.55 -13.36 10.88
N VAL A 86 -8.60 -14.69 10.73
CA VAL A 86 -9.81 -15.49 10.96
C VAL A 86 -10.28 -15.40 12.41
N ALA A 87 -9.36 -15.48 13.39
CA ALA A 87 -9.70 -15.34 14.79
C ALA A 87 -10.32 -13.96 15.12
N PHE A 88 -9.72 -12.88 14.60
CA PHE A 88 -10.27 -11.52 14.71
C PHE A 88 -11.62 -11.39 14.00
N SER A 89 -11.78 -12.02 12.83
CA SER A 89 -13.05 -12.03 12.10
C SER A 89 -14.17 -12.72 12.88
N ASN A 90 -13.86 -13.84 13.55
CA ASN A 90 -14.78 -14.53 14.44
C ASN A 90 -15.14 -13.66 15.66
N GLN A 91 -14.15 -12.99 16.26
CA GLN A 91 -14.33 -12.20 17.48
C GLN A 91 -15.10 -10.90 17.24
N PHE A 92 -14.79 -10.18 16.16
CA PHE A 92 -15.25 -8.80 15.94
C PHE A 92 -16.20 -8.64 14.75
N GLY A 93 -16.21 -9.60 13.82
CA GLY A 93 -16.96 -9.51 12.55
C GLY A 93 -18.02 -10.60 12.36
N GLY A 94 -18.34 -11.38 13.40
CA GLY A 94 -19.31 -12.46 13.30
C GLY A 94 -18.91 -13.55 12.30
N GLY A 95 -17.60 -13.76 12.10
CA GLY A 95 -17.03 -14.72 11.15
C GLY A 95 -16.68 -14.15 9.77
N ASN A 96 -16.93 -12.86 9.53
CA ASN A 96 -16.55 -12.16 8.30
C ASN A 96 -15.50 -11.08 8.58
N TYR A 97 -14.70 -10.74 7.57
CA TYR A 97 -13.86 -9.55 7.60
C TYR A 97 -14.67 -8.35 7.14
N ASN A 98 -14.73 -7.33 7.99
CA ASN A 98 -15.46 -6.09 7.76
C ASN A 98 -14.68 -4.91 8.36
N LEU A 99 -15.26 -3.70 8.33
CA LEU A 99 -14.62 -2.50 8.86
C LEU A 99 -14.17 -2.64 10.33
N THR A 100 -14.97 -3.26 11.20
CA THR A 100 -14.62 -3.46 12.61
C THR A 100 -13.46 -4.44 12.77
N VAL A 101 -13.41 -5.49 11.95
CA VAL A 101 -12.25 -6.39 11.95
C VAL A 101 -11.00 -5.69 11.43
N ALA A 102 -11.15 -4.88 10.39
CA ALA A 102 -10.06 -4.08 9.83
C ALA A 102 -9.45 -3.12 10.87
N THR A 103 -10.28 -2.49 11.72
CA THR A 103 -9.82 -1.59 12.79
C THR A 103 -8.99 -2.34 13.82
N GLU A 104 -9.53 -3.42 14.38
CA GLU A 104 -8.89 -4.18 15.45
C GLU A 104 -7.62 -4.89 14.97
N TYR A 105 -7.68 -5.54 13.80
CA TYR A 105 -6.56 -6.32 13.30
C TYR A 105 -5.43 -5.45 12.78
N ARG A 106 -5.71 -4.30 12.14
CA ARG A 106 -4.64 -3.37 11.74
C ARG A 106 -3.89 -2.85 12.96
N PHE A 107 -4.60 -2.45 14.01
CA PHE A 107 -3.95 -2.00 15.24
C PHE A 107 -3.13 -3.12 15.89
N HIS A 108 -3.69 -4.33 15.97
CA HIS A 108 -2.97 -5.50 16.47
C HIS A 108 -1.65 -5.75 15.72
N ARG A 109 -1.67 -5.72 14.38
CA ARG A 109 -0.47 -5.92 13.56
C ARG A 109 0.59 -4.84 13.74
N ILE A 110 0.18 -3.59 13.97
CA ILE A 110 1.10 -2.50 14.34
C ILE A 110 1.76 -2.79 15.70
N GLN A 111 0.98 -3.16 16.71
CA GLN A 111 1.51 -3.47 18.05
C GLN A 111 2.47 -4.67 18.00
N GLN A 112 2.14 -5.69 17.21
CA GLN A 112 3.00 -6.86 17.03
C GLN A 112 4.34 -6.48 16.39
N SER A 113 4.36 -5.68 15.32
CA SER A 113 5.63 -5.22 14.74
C SER A 113 6.43 -4.34 15.69
N ILE A 114 5.78 -3.49 16.50
CA ILE A 114 6.47 -2.74 17.55
C ILE A 114 7.17 -3.69 18.53
N ALA A 115 6.50 -4.76 18.93
CA ALA A 115 6.99 -5.71 19.93
C ALA A 115 8.03 -6.70 19.41
N GLU A 116 8.03 -7.01 18.12
CA GLU A 116 8.81 -8.13 17.56
C GLU A 116 9.83 -7.71 16.50
N ASN A 117 9.66 -6.55 15.86
CA ASN A 117 10.52 -6.10 14.76
C ASN A 117 11.33 -4.85 15.15
N PRO A 118 12.64 -4.97 15.44
CA PRO A 118 13.48 -3.84 15.86
C PRO A 118 13.70 -2.79 14.76
N THR A 119 13.36 -3.12 13.51
CA THR A 119 13.48 -2.24 12.33
C THR A 119 12.13 -1.77 11.79
N PHE A 120 11.04 -1.96 12.55
CA PHE A 120 9.70 -1.54 12.16
C PHE A 120 9.66 -0.05 11.81
N SER A 121 9.22 0.26 10.59
CA SER A 121 9.00 1.63 10.13
C SER A 121 7.58 1.79 9.58
N PHE A 122 6.85 2.75 10.11
CA PHE A 122 5.45 3.03 9.80
C PHE A 122 5.25 4.52 9.53
N ILE A 123 5.96 5.01 8.52
CA ILE A 123 5.95 6.39 8.05
C ILE A 123 5.38 6.46 6.62
N SER A 124 5.06 7.65 6.12
CA SER A 124 4.66 7.87 4.72
C SER A 124 5.73 7.34 3.73
N PRO A 125 5.34 6.68 2.62
CA PRO A 125 3.95 6.44 2.18
C PRO A 125 3.28 5.21 2.83
N ARG A 126 4.01 4.36 3.55
CA ARG A 126 3.53 3.07 4.06
C ARG A 126 2.35 3.16 5.01
N ILE A 127 2.34 4.16 5.90
CA ILE A 127 1.22 4.36 6.82
C ILE A 127 -0.10 4.47 6.03
N LEU A 128 -0.13 5.26 4.95
CA LEU A 128 -1.32 5.42 4.11
C LEU A 128 -1.71 4.12 3.42
N THR A 129 -0.76 3.43 2.78
CA THR A 129 -1.05 2.19 2.06
C THR A 129 -1.49 1.07 2.98
N ALA A 130 -0.93 0.96 4.19
CA ALA A 130 -1.28 -0.07 5.16
C ALA A 130 -2.73 0.05 5.67
N TYR A 131 -3.23 1.27 5.89
CA TYR A 131 -4.65 1.51 6.19
C TYR A 131 -5.52 1.29 4.94
N GLY A 132 -5.07 1.73 3.76
CA GLY A 132 -5.76 1.51 2.49
C GLY A 132 -5.96 0.03 2.15
N GLU A 133 -4.93 -0.79 2.31
CA GLU A 133 -4.97 -2.25 2.13
C GLU A 133 -6.00 -2.92 3.03
N ALA A 134 -6.12 -2.47 4.28
CA ALA A 134 -7.15 -2.98 5.20
C ALA A 134 -8.57 -2.63 4.72
N ALA A 135 -8.76 -1.44 4.16
CA ALA A 135 -10.04 -1.05 3.56
C ALA A 135 -10.32 -1.82 2.25
N PHE A 136 -9.31 -2.02 1.40
CA PHE A 136 -9.45 -2.67 0.10
C PHE A 136 -10.07 -4.06 0.20
N THR A 137 -9.69 -4.83 1.21
CA THR A 137 -10.17 -6.19 1.40
C THR A 137 -11.70 -6.27 1.44
N PHE A 138 -12.38 -5.48 2.27
CA PHE A 138 -13.85 -5.54 2.31
C PHE A 138 -14.54 -4.66 1.26
N ILE A 139 -13.84 -3.70 0.65
CA ILE A 139 -14.40 -2.85 -0.42
C ILE A 139 -14.44 -3.59 -1.76
N PHE A 140 -13.36 -4.31 -2.11
CA PHE A 140 -13.16 -4.85 -3.45
C PHE A 140 -13.39 -6.36 -3.57
N PHE A 141 -13.24 -7.13 -2.49
CA PHE A 141 -13.36 -8.59 -2.54
C PHE A 141 -14.76 -9.11 -2.18
N VAL A 142 -15.65 -8.25 -1.69
CA VAL A 142 -17.06 -8.61 -1.46
C VAL A 142 -17.80 -8.63 -2.80
N ASP A 143 -18.56 -9.70 -3.06
CA ASP A 143 -19.37 -9.81 -4.27
C ASP A 143 -20.32 -8.61 -4.40
N GLY A 144 -20.30 -8.01 -5.59
CA GLY A 144 -20.99 -6.78 -5.94
C GLY A 144 -22.50 -6.83 -5.81
N ARG A 145 -23.11 -8.02 -5.88
CA ARG A 145 -24.55 -8.20 -5.70
C ARG A 145 -24.97 -8.10 -4.23
N LYS A 146 -24.03 -8.35 -3.30
CA LYS A 146 -24.22 -8.14 -1.85
C LYS A 146 -23.81 -6.73 -1.45
N ALA A 147 -22.58 -6.35 -1.79
CA ALA A 147 -21.97 -5.05 -1.50
C ALA A 147 -22.18 -4.55 -0.05
N ASP A 148 -22.21 -5.45 0.93
CA ASP A 148 -22.51 -5.20 2.35
C ASP A 148 -21.27 -4.99 3.23
N GLY A 149 -20.07 -5.05 2.62
CA GLY A 149 -18.79 -4.93 3.33
C GLY A 149 -18.47 -6.11 4.24
N GLN A 150 -19.14 -7.26 4.06
CA GLN A 150 -18.91 -8.48 4.83
C GLN A 150 -18.20 -9.52 3.95
N LEU A 151 -16.87 -9.59 4.03
CA LEU A 151 -16.09 -10.58 3.29
C LEU A 151 -16.02 -11.90 4.07
N SER A 152 -16.50 -12.99 3.46
CA SER A 152 -16.38 -14.32 4.07
C SER A 152 -14.92 -14.77 4.16
N MET A 153 -14.58 -15.58 5.16
CA MET A 153 -13.23 -16.13 5.32
C MET A 153 -12.85 -17.16 4.26
N GLU A 154 -13.83 -17.79 3.63
CA GLU A 154 -13.61 -18.62 2.46
C GLU A 154 -13.17 -17.79 1.25
N ASP A 155 -13.91 -16.72 0.94
CA ASP A 155 -13.58 -15.83 -0.18
C ASP A 155 -12.24 -15.12 0.07
N ALA A 156 -12.03 -14.63 1.30
CA ALA A 156 -10.77 -14.02 1.70
C ALA A 156 -9.59 -14.97 1.45
N LEU A 157 -9.69 -16.24 1.85
CA LEU A 157 -8.62 -17.21 1.63
C LEU A 157 -8.33 -17.40 0.13
N GLY A 158 -9.37 -17.45 -0.71
CA GLY A 158 -9.22 -17.52 -2.16
C GLY A 158 -8.43 -16.34 -2.74
N PHE A 159 -8.71 -15.12 -2.29
CA PHE A 159 -7.96 -13.93 -2.71
C PHE A 159 -6.53 -13.91 -2.17
N PHE A 160 -6.33 -14.10 -0.86
CA PHE A 160 -5.03 -13.94 -0.21
C PHE A 160 -4.04 -15.07 -0.52
N ARG A 161 -4.50 -16.33 -0.62
CA ARG A 161 -3.62 -17.48 -0.86
C ARG A 161 -3.53 -17.83 -2.34
N ASP A 162 -4.65 -17.85 -3.03
CA ASP A 162 -4.74 -18.43 -4.38
C ASP A 162 -4.74 -17.38 -5.49
N GLY A 163 -4.81 -16.09 -5.14
CA GLY A 163 -4.99 -15.01 -6.12
C GLY A 163 -6.25 -15.20 -6.96
N ARG A 164 -7.30 -15.80 -6.38
CA ARG A 164 -8.45 -16.35 -7.09
C ARG A 164 -9.75 -15.69 -6.65
N MET A 165 -10.51 -15.17 -7.61
CA MET A 165 -11.89 -14.74 -7.38
C MET A 165 -12.79 -15.95 -7.10
N PRO A 166 -13.81 -15.82 -6.24
CA PRO A 166 -14.85 -16.84 -6.08
C PRO A 166 -15.51 -17.20 -7.41
N ASP A 167 -16.05 -18.42 -7.49
CA ASP A 167 -16.87 -18.81 -8.65
C ASP A 167 -18.09 -17.88 -8.77
N ASP A 168 -18.41 -17.47 -10.01
CA ASP A 168 -19.48 -16.51 -10.28
C ASP A 168 -19.31 -15.15 -9.55
N PHE A 169 -18.08 -14.77 -9.19
CA PHE A 169 -17.81 -13.47 -8.57
C PHE A 169 -18.22 -12.31 -9.48
N HIS A 170 -19.06 -11.43 -8.94
CA HIS A 170 -19.40 -10.17 -9.59
C HIS A 170 -18.66 -9.03 -8.90
N ARG A 171 -18.01 -8.17 -9.68
CA ARG A 171 -17.56 -6.86 -9.15
C ARG A 171 -18.77 -6.01 -8.77
N ALA A 172 -18.57 -5.05 -7.87
CA ALA A 172 -19.61 -4.08 -7.54
C ALA A 172 -20.12 -3.32 -8.77
N ASP A 173 -21.43 -3.02 -8.76
CA ASP A 173 -22.03 -2.12 -9.72
C ASP A 173 -21.52 -0.69 -9.51
N GLY A 174 -21.17 -0.02 -10.61
CA GLY A 174 -20.55 1.31 -10.57
C GLY A 174 -19.08 1.29 -10.15
N SER A 175 -18.58 2.47 -9.79
CA SER A 175 -17.18 2.68 -9.44
C SER A 175 -17.04 2.78 -7.92
N LYS A 176 -16.16 1.96 -7.32
CA LYS A 176 -15.68 2.16 -5.94
C LYS A 176 -14.72 3.33 -5.94
N THR A 177 -15.21 4.49 -5.50
CA THR A 177 -14.51 5.78 -5.56
C THR A 177 -13.37 5.87 -4.56
N SER A 178 -12.35 6.69 -4.84
CA SER A 178 -11.31 7.06 -3.86
C SER A 178 -11.92 7.50 -2.52
N ASN A 179 -12.97 8.35 -2.55
CA ASN A 179 -13.67 8.83 -1.34
C ASN A 179 -14.22 7.70 -0.46
N LEU A 180 -14.62 6.56 -1.04
CA LEU A 180 -15.14 5.43 -0.27
C LEU A 180 -14.01 4.74 0.50
N VAL A 181 -12.85 4.61 -0.15
CA VAL A 181 -11.62 4.11 0.48
C VAL A 181 -11.16 5.09 1.54
N ASP A 182 -11.07 6.38 1.23
CA ASP A 182 -10.61 7.42 2.16
C ASP A 182 -11.47 7.48 3.42
N ASN A 183 -12.81 7.46 3.27
CA ASN A 183 -13.72 7.40 4.42
C ASN A 183 -13.52 6.14 5.27
N SER A 184 -13.19 5.01 4.63
CA SER A 184 -12.92 3.76 5.34
C SER A 184 -11.57 3.80 6.04
N VAL A 185 -10.54 4.36 5.41
CA VAL A 185 -9.21 4.60 5.99
C VAL A 185 -9.34 5.49 7.23
N ASP A 186 -10.09 6.58 7.13
CA ASP A 186 -10.35 7.50 8.24
C ASP A 186 -11.05 6.78 9.40
N ALA A 187 -12.05 5.93 9.12
CA ALA A 187 -12.74 5.15 10.14
C ALA A 187 -11.81 4.12 10.83
N ILE A 188 -10.96 3.43 10.06
CA ILE A 188 -9.98 2.47 10.60
C ILE A 188 -8.96 3.20 11.48
N PHE A 189 -8.45 4.34 11.01
CA PHE A 189 -7.50 5.15 11.76
C PHE A 189 -8.11 5.74 13.04
N ALA A 190 -9.33 6.28 12.97
CA ALA A 190 -9.98 6.94 14.10
C ALA A 190 -10.26 6.01 15.27
N ALA A 191 -10.44 4.70 15.02
CA ALA A 191 -10.65 3.72 16.07
C ALA A 191 -9.42 3.55 16.97
N HIS A 192 -8.23 3.50 16.37
CA HIS A 192 -6.95 3.37 17.08
C HIS A 192 -5.88 4.26 16.41
N PRO A 193 -5.84 5.57 16.72
CA PRO A 193 -4.92 6.49 16.05
C PRO A 193 -3.45 6.16 16.34
N VAL A 194 -2.65 5.93 15.29
CA VAL A 194 -1.21 5.71 15.37
C VAL A 194 -0.47 6.83 14.63
N GLN A 195 0.39 7.56 15.34
CA GLN A 195 1.22 8.58 14.72
C GLN A 195 2.38 7.96 13.95
N PRO A 196 2.82 8.54 12.82
CA PRO A 196 3.90 7.98 12.03
C PRO A 196 5.22 7.95 12.79
N GLY A 197 5.98 6.88 12.60
CA GLY A 197 7.20 6.62 13.35
C GLY A 197 7.72 5.21 13.12
N GLY A 198 8.67 4.78 13.94
CA GLY A 198 9.28 3.45 13.85
C GLY A 198 10.12 3.11 15.07
N ASN A 199 10.47 1.83 15.21
CA ASN A 199 11.42 1.36 16.20
C ASN A 199 12.84 1.87 15.88
N ASN A 200 13.62 2.16 16.93
CA ASN A 200 14.94 2.81 16.83
C ASN A 200 16.12 1.81 16.89
N GLY A 201 15.95 0.62 16.30
CA GLY A 201 16.95 -0.44 16.27
C GLY A 201 16.81 -1.49 17.38
N THR A 202 15.82 -1.35 18.26
CA THR A 202 15.41 -2.36 19.24
C THR A 202 13.90 -2.55 19.22
N VAL A 203 13.38 -3.68 19.72
CA VAL A 203 11.94 -3.85 19.89
C VAL A 203 11.39 -2.96 20.99
N ASN A 204 10.08 -2.64 20.93
CA ASN A 204 9.38 -1.79 21.90
C ASN A 204 10.02 -0.40 22.06
N SER A 205 10.49 0.19 20.96
CA SER A 205 11.24 1.45 20.97
C SER A 205 10.66 2.51 20.05
N TYR A 206 9.35 2.43 19.80
CA TYR A 206 8.67 3.24 18.79
C TYR A 206 8.86 4.73 19.05
N THR A 207 9.55 5.39 18.13
CA THR A 207 9.80 6.83 18.13
C THR A 207 9.05 7.49 16.99
N LEU A 208 8.41 8.61 17.30
CA LEU A 208 7.64 9.39 16.33
C LEU A 208 8.58 10.07 15.33
N ASP A 209 8.16 10.10 14.06
CA ASP A 209 8.80 10.92 13.04
C ASP A 209 7.93 12.16 12.75
N PRO A 210 8.27 13.34 13.31
CA PRO A 210 7.48 14.56 13.12
C PRO A 210 7.54 15.08 11.67
N ASN A 211 8.49 14.60 10.85
CA ASN A 211 8.62 15.02 9.46
C ASN A 211 7.79 14.17 8.51
N SER A 212 7.25 13.04 8.95
CA SER A 212 6.43 12.19 8.12
C SER A 212 5.02 12.79 7.92
N ALA A 213 4.47 12.65 6.71
CA ALA A 213 3.08 12.99 6.45
C ALA A 213 2.12 12.12 7.28
N ARG A 214 1.08 12.74 7.83
CA ARG A 214 -0.03 12.03 8.47
C ARG A 214 -1.03 11.57 7.42
N ILE A 215 -1.96 10.68 7.82
CA ILE A 215 -3.00 10.15 6.93
C ILE A 215 -3.86 11.26 6.31
N ASN A 216 -4.13 12.33 7.06
CA ASN A 216 -4.94 13.45 6.60
C ASN A 216 -4.13 14.57 5.91
N ASP A 217 -2.81 14.43 5.76
CA ASP A 217 -1.95 15.43 5.13
C ASP A 217 -1.71 15.12 3.64
N THR A 218 -2.79 15.00 2.85
CA THR A 218 -2.74 14.55 1.43
C THR A 218 -1.66 15.23 0.60
N CYS A 219 -1.59 16.56 0.64
CA CYS A 219 -0.60 17.29 -0.15
C CYS A 219 0.82 17.10 0.35
N LYS A 220 1.03 16.96 1.67
CA LYS A 220 2.36 16.66 2.21
C LYS A 220 2.78 15.26 1.78
N GLY A 221 1.89 14.27 1.88
CA GLY A 221 2.12 12.90 1.42
C GLY A 221 2.53 12.85 -0.06
N TYR A 222 1.81 13.57 -0.92
CA TYR A 222 2.16 13.75 -2.33
C TYR A 222 3.55 14.38 -2.49
N THR A 223 3.83 15.51 -1.82
CA THR A 223 5.12 16.20 -2.00
C THR A 223 6.30 15.42 -1.44
N ASP A 224 6.13 14.70 -0.33
CA ASP A 224 7.17 13.85 0.26
C ASP A 224 7.46 12.67 -0.67
N PHE A 225 6.42 12.02 -1.21
CA PHE A 225 6.59 10.95 -2.17
C PHE A 225 7.40 11.42 -3.39
N VAL A 226 7.05 12.57 -3.97
CA VAL A 226 7.77 13.08 -5.15
C VAL A 226 9.19 13.57 -4.80
N ASN A 227 9.33 14.41 -3.77
CA ASN A 227 10.59 15.11 -3.49
C ASN A 227 11.57 14.35 -2.60
N VAL A 228 11.12 13.33 -1.88
CA VAL A 228 11.97 12.50 -1.02
C VAL A 228 12.09 11.12 -1.63
N THR A 229 10.95 10.43 -1.82
CA THR A 229 10.96 9.03 -2.25
C THR A 229 11.45 8.88 -3.68
N VAL A 230 10.79 9.48 -4.67
CA VAL A 230 11.18 9.37 -6.09
C VAL A 230 12.55 10.00 -6.34
N ARG A 231 12.83 11.17 -5.76
CA ARG A 231 14.15 11.82 -5.89
C ARG A 231 15.29 11.02 -5.27
N SER A 232 15.06 10.26 -4.20
CA SER A 232 16.12 9.44 -3.63
C SER A 232 16.51 8.29 -4.55
N LEU A 233 15.55 7.71 -5.29
CA LEU A 233 15.79 6.67 -6.29
C LEU A 233 16.44 7.22 -7.57
N TYR A 234 16.03 8.42 -7.98
CA TYR A 234 16.50 9.07 -9.20
C TYR A 234 17.02 10.49 -8.86
N PRO A 235 18.24 10.62 -8.33
CA PRO A 235 18.76 11.91 -7.85
C PRO A 235 19.16 12.85 -8.99
N ASN A 236 19.60 12.31 -10.14
CA ASN A 236 20.04 13.08 -11.29
C ASN A 236 19.72 12.36 -12.63
N PRO A 237 18.44 12.09 -12.95
CA PRO A 237 18.08 11.42 -14.19
C PRO A 237 18.36 12.31 -15.39
N GLN A 238 18.75 11.71 -16.50
CA GLN A 238 19.08 12.40 -17.75
C GLN A 238 18.39 11.76 -18.95
N GLY A 239 18.29 12.50 -20.06
CA GLY A 239 17.76 12.00 -21.33
C GLY A 239 16.38 11.35 -21.20
N ALA A 240 16.24 10.15 -21.78
CA ALA A 240 14.98 9.41 -21.80
C ALA A 240 14.44 9.11 -20.39
N LEU A 241 15.31 8.83 -19.41
CA LEU A 241 14.89 8.53 -18.05
C LEU A 241 14.20 9.74 -17.41
N ARG A 242 14.79 10.94 -17.53
CA ARG A 242 14.19 12.19 -17.02
C ARG A 242 12.85 12.47 -17.68
N ASN A 243 12.78 12.33 -19.00
CA ASN A 243 11.55 12.58 -19.76
C ASN A 243 10.43 11.63 -19.35
N ASN A 244 10.74 10.34 -19.16
CA ASN A 244 9.75 9.35 -18.76
C ASN A 244 9.34 9.52 -17.29
N LEU A 245 10.26 9.88 -16.40
CA LEU A 245 9.93 10.22 -15.00
C LEU A 245 8.98 11.41 -14.94
N ASN A 246 9.25 12.51 -15.66
CA ASN A 246 8.35 13.66 -15.69
C ASN A 246 6.95 13.28 -16.17
N LYS A 247 6.82 12.48 -17.25
CA LYS A 247 5.51 12.00 -17.72
C LYS A 247 4.77 11.17 -16.66
N ASN A 248 5.46 10.25 -15.98
CA ASN A 248 4.84 9.45 -14.92
C ASN A 248 4.48 10.30 -13.69
N LEU A 249 5.25 11.35 -13.38
CA LEU A 249 4.94 12.32 -12.32
C LEU A 249 3.74 13.20 -12.67
N ASP A 250 3.59 13.62 -13.94
CA ASP A 250 2.42 14.34 -14.43
C ASP A 250 1.16 13.47 -14.29
N LEU A 251 1.25 12.20 -14.67
CA LEU A 251 0.17 11.24 -14.55
C LEU A 251 -0.16 10.94 -13.08
N PHE A 252 0.87 10.74 -12.24
CA PHE A 252 0.69 10.59 -10.81
C PHE A 252 -0.03 11.80 -10.21
N PHE A 253 0.34 13.03 -10.57
CA PHE A 253 -0.29 14.25 -10.03
C PHE A 253 -1.82 14.30 -10.24
N LEU A 254 -2.35 13.65 -11.29
CA LEU A 254 -3.78 13.69 -11.59
C LEU A 254 -4.69 13.24 -10.44
N HIS A 255 -4.25 12.34 -9.55
CA HIS A 255 -5.07 11.89 -8.41
C HIS A 255 -5.28 12.97 -7.33
N VAL A 256 -4.40 13.98 -7.28
CA VAL A 256 -4.47 15.12 -6.34
C VAL A 256 -4.72 16.44 -7.05
N ALA A 257 -4.99 16.40 -8.36
CA ALA A 257 -5.30 17.58 -9.14
C ALA A 257 -6.56 18.26 -8.59
N GLY A 258 -6.45 19.56 -8.32
CA GLY A 258 -7.52 20.34 -7.69
C GLY A 258 -7.47 20.40 -6.16
N GLN A 259 -6.61 19.60 -5.51
CA GLN A 259 -6.35 19.66 -4.07
C GLN A 259 -4.94 20.19 -3.75
N CYS A 260 -3.95 19.78 -4.55
CA CYS A 260 -2.55 20.09 -4.32
C CYS A 260 -1.90 20.80 -5.52
N SER A 261 -0.80 21.51 -5.27
CA SER A 261 0.04 22.09 -6.32
C SER A 261 1.05 21.06 -6.83
N GLN A 262 1.18 20.94 -8.15
CA GLN A 262 2.15 20.04 -8.75
C GLN A 262 3.59 20.48 -8.42
N VAL A 263 4.45 19.50 -8.10
CA VAL A 263 5.89 19.72 -7.91
C VAL A 263 6.69 19.07 -9.04
N PHE A 264 7.82 19.70 -9.39
CA PHE A 264 8.64 19.33 -10.55
C PHE A 264 10.08 19.02 -10.10
N PRO A 265 10.36 17.81 -9.56
CA PRO A 265 11.65 17.46 -8.98
C PRO A 265 12.82 17.53 -9.98
N TYR A 266 12.50 17.47 -11.28
CA TYR A 266 13.47 17.52 -12.39
C TYR A 266 13.20 18.67 -13.36
N GLY A 267 12.50 19.72 -12.92
CA GLY A 267 12.11 20.86 -13.77
C GLY A 267 10.96 20.56 -14.74
N GLN A 268 10.41 21.64 -15.32
CA GLN A 268 9.36 21.62 -16.34
C GLN A 268 9.92 21.39 -17.74
#